data_AF-A0A535VJM7-F1
#
_entry.id   AF-A0A535VJM7-F1
#
_cell.length_a   1.000
_cell.length_b   1.000
_cell.length_c   1.000
_cell.angle_alpha   90.00
_cell.angle_beta   90.00
_cell.angle_gamma   90.00
#
_symmetry.space_group_name_H-M   'P 1'
#
loop_
_entity.id
_entity.type
_entity.pdbx_description
1 polymer ?
#
loop_
_entity_poly.entity_id
_entity_poly.type
_entity_poly.pdbx_seq_one_letter_code
_entity_poly.pdbx_strand_id
1 'polypeptide(L)'
;MPRSITIEDLYKIKFLSQPCISPDGRHIAFVVTTIDDQKHEYRSSIWTVSTDGGKVRRFTMGVSNTSSPSWSPDGRWLAFVSERVGESLGKNEKELKMQGKGKAQIWLMPTDGGEARQLTFMQHGATKPTWSPDSNYVLFSAEVGPADERWWGARGAWGARATHRWRLG
;
A
#
# COMPACT_ATOMS: atom_id res chain seq x y z
N MET A 1 -3.24 17.28 39.52
CA MET A 1 -4.28 16.29 39.15
C MET A 1 -4.14 16.01 37.66
N PRO A 2 -4.18 14.75 37.20
CA PRO A 2 -4.26 14.47 35.76
C PRO A 2 -5.58 15.02 35.20
N ARG A 3 -5.54 15.65 34.03
CA ARG A 3 -6.75 16.13 33.33
C ARG A 3 -7.45 14.97 32.61
N SER A 4 -8.77 15.03 32.50
CA SER A 4 -9.55 14.07 31.69
C SER A 4 -9.19 14.17 30.20
N ILE A 5 -9.36 13.06 29.49
CA ILE A 5 -9.28 13.02 28.02
C ILE A 5 -10.41 13.86 27.44
N THR A 6 -10.08 14.74 26.50
CA THR A 6 -11.05 15.54 25.74
C THR A 6 -11.04 15.14 24.27
N ILE A 7 -11.95 15.69 23.47
CA ILE A 7 -11.99 15.42 22.02
C ILE A 7 -10.72 15.92 21.31
N GLU A 8 -10.10 17.00 21.81
CA GLU A 8 -8.85 17.54 21.28
C GLU A 8 -7.68 16.55 21.45
N ASP A 9 -7.77 15.64 22.42
CA ASP A 9 -6.77 14.60 22.58
C ASP A 9 -6.88 13.52 21.51
N LEU A 10 -8.08 13.26 20.97
CA LEU A 10 -8.27 12.28 19.91
C LEU A 10 -7.40 12.61 18.68
N TYR A 11 -7.28 13.90 18.33
CA TYR A 11 -6.45 14.38 17.22
C TYR A 11 -4.94 14.24 17.48
N LYS A 12 -4.52 14.07 18.73
CA LYS A 12 -3.11 13.87 19.12
C LYS A 12 -2.72 12.39 19.17
N ILE A 13 -3.69 11.48 19.20
CA ILE A 13 -3.45 10.04 19.25
C ILE A 13 -2.89 9.57 17.90
N LYS A 14 -1.84 8.76 17.99
CA LYS A 14 -1.24 8.06 16.84
C LYS A 14 -1.43 6.57 17.02
N PHE A 15 -2.11 5.94 16.07
CA PHE A 15 -2.28 4.49 16.05
C PHE A 15 -1.15 3.86 15.23
N LEU A 16 -0.43 2.93 15.85
CA LEU A 16 0.66 2.19 15.23
C LEU A 16 0.15 0.80 14.86
N SER A 17 0.36 0.36 13.62
CA SER A 17 -0.13 -0.94 13.15
C SER A 17 0.75 -1.55 12.07
N GLN A 18 0.50 -2.82 11.75
CA GLN A 18 1.12 -3.57 10.65
C GLN A 18 2.65 -3.48 10.60
N PRO A 19 3.38 -3.74 11.71
CA PRO A 19 4.83 -3.76 11.68
C PRO A 19 5.35 -4.93 10.83
N CYS A 20 6.41 -4.69 10.07
CA CYS A 20 7.18 -5.71 9.37
C CYS A 20 8.68 -5.38 9.43
N ILE A 21 9.49 -6.41 9.67
CA ILE A 21 10.95 -6.30 9.77
C ILE A 21 11.56 -6.48 8.37
N SER A 22 12.61 -5.73 8.06
CA SER A 22 13.40 -5.90 6.83
C SER A 22 14.11 -7.26 6.81
N PRO A 23 14.46 -7.81 5.64
CA PRO A 23 15.08 -9.13 5.53
C PRO A 23 16.43 -9.25 6.27
N ASP A 24 17.18 -8.16 6.33
CA ASP A 24 18.45 -8.06 7.06
C ASP A 24 18.28 -7.84 8.57
N GLY A 25 17.04 -7.70 9.06
CA GLY A 25 16.73 -7.49 10.47
C GLY A 25 17.06 -6.10 11.00
N ARG A 26 17.44 -5.13 10.15
CA ARG A 26 17.92 -3.81 10.59
C ARG A 26 16.86 -2.73 10.67
N HIS A 27 15.72 -2.90 10.01
CA HIS A 27 14.68 -1.89 9.93
C HIS A 27 13.30 -2.48 10.20
N ILE A 28 12.42 -1.67 10.77
CA ILE A 28 10.99 -1.96 10.93
C ILE A 28 10.24 -0.95 10.09
N ALA A 29 9.41 -1.41 9.16
CA ALA A 29 8.37 -0.58 8.54
C ALA A 29 7.04 -0.81 9.25
N PHE A 30 6.28 0.25 9.49
CA PHE A 30 5.00 0.19 10.19
C PHE A 30 4.09 1.34 9.74
N VAL A 31 2.79 1.17 9.97
CA VAL A 31 1.78 2.18 9.63
C VAL A 31 1.52 3.07 10.83
N VAL A 32 1.55 4.38 10.61
CA VAL A 32 1.08 5.39 11.56
C VAL A 32 -0.22 5.97 11.03
N THR A 33 -1.29 5.85 11.80
CA THR A 33 -2.59 6.48 11.51
C THR A 33 -2.85 7.63 12.48
N THR A 34 -3.19 8.78 11.95
CA THR A 34 -3.55 10.00 12.69
C THR A 34 -4.89 10.54 12.21
N ILE A 35 -5.55 11.37 13.00
CA ILE A 35 -6.73 12.11 12.57
C ILE A 35 -6.27 13.47 12.05
N ASP A 36 -6.67 13.82 10.83
CA ASP A 36 -6.46 15.17 10.30
C ASP A 36 -7.52 16.12 10.88
N ASP A 37 -7.06 17.11 11.64
CA ASP A 37 -7.90 18.09 12.34
C ASP A 37 -8.69 18.99 11.39
N GLN A 38 -8.20 19.25 10.17
CA GLN A 38 -8.89 20.12 9.23
C GLN A 38 -9.97 19.40 8.42
N LYS A 39 -9.71 18.14 8.07
CA LYS A 39 -10.61 17.33 7.23
C LYS A 39 -11.47 16.34 8.01
N HIS A 40 -11.20 16.17 9.31
CA HIS A 40 -11.85 15.18 10.17
C HIS A 40 -11.77 13.75 9.60
N GLU A 41 -10.64 13.42 8.98
CA GLU A 41 -10.39 12.15 8.29
C GLU A 41 -9.19 11.43 8.87
N TYR A 42 -9.22 10.10 8.86
CA TYR A 42 -8.05 9.29 9.18
C TYR A 42 -7.03 9.36 8.04
N ARG A 43 -5.76 9.60 8.39
CA ARG A 43 -4.62 9.53 7.48
C ARG A 43 -3.61 8.50 7.96
N SER A 44 -3.27 7.59 7.06
CA SER A 44 -2.26 6.56 7.28
C SER A 44 -1.02 6.79 6.42
N SER A 45 0.14 6.62 7.02
CA SER A 45 1.43 6.66 6.33
C SER A 45 2.34 5.57 6.82
N ILE A 46 3.21 5.06 5.95
CA ILE A 46 4.27 4.13 6.33
C ILE A 46 5.47 4.91 6.85
N TRP A 47 5.97 4.47 7.98
CA TRP A 47 7.16 4.98 8.65
C TRP A 47 8.16 3.84 8.83
N THR A 48 9.43 4.21 8.99
CA THR A 48 10.51 3.27 9.24
C THR A 48 11.36 3.72 10.43
N VAL A 49 11.91 2.75 11.15
CA VAL A 49 12.87 2.94 12.24
C VAL A 49 13.90 1.82 12.20
N SER A 50 15.09 2.05 12.77
CA SER A 50 16.06 0.98 12.97
C SER A 50 15.62 0.04 14.10
N THR A 51 15.98 -1.24 14.02
CA THR A 51 15.64 -2.24 15.05
C THR A 51 16.41 -2.03 16.35
N ASP A 52 17.55 -1.35 16.31
CA ASP A 52 18.27 -0.86 17.50
C ASP A 52 17.66 0.43 18.11
N GLY A 53 16.61 0.97 17.49
CA GLY A 53 15.91 2.17 17.92
C GLY A 53 16.32 3.43 17.15
N GLY A 54 16.27 4.58 17.81
CA GLY A 54 16.66 5.85 17.20
C GLY A 54 15.56 6.56 16.42
N LYS A 55 15.98 7.35 15.40
CA LYS A 55 15.09 8.32 14.74
C LYS A 55 14.10 7.64 13.79
N VAL A 56 12.82 7.80 14.11
CA VAL A 56 11.70 7.38 13.25
C VAL A 56 11.59 8.32 12.04
N ARG A 57 11.54 7.76 10.81
CA ARG A 57 11.41 8.51 9.56
C ARG A 57 10.14 8.15 8.81
N ARG A 58 9.46 9.15 8.24
CA ARG A 58 8.30 8.91 7.36
C ARG A 58 8.82 8.39 6.02
N PHE A 59 8.33 7.24 5.58
CA PHE A 59 8.77 6.61 4.34
C PHE A 59 7.89 7.02 3.16
N THR A 60 6.57 6.98 3.33
CA THR A 60 5.62 7.43 2.31
C THR A 60 5.17 8.87 2.55
N MET A 61 5.37 9.73 1.55
CA MET A 61 4.89 11.11 1.52
C MET A 61 3.57 11.22 0.75
N GLY A 62 2.85 12.32 0.95
CA GLY A 62 1.59 12.65 0.27
C GLY A 62 0.36 12.65 1.16
N VAL A 63 -0.80 12.91 0.54
CA VAL A 63 -2.11 13.01 1.19
C VAL A 63 -2.89 11.70 1.21
N SER A 64 -2.50 10.74 0.39
CA SER A 64 -3.23 9.47 0.25
C SER A 64 -2.84 8.47 1.33
N ASN A 65 -3.82 7.67 1.75
CA ASN A 65 -3.61 6.58 2.69
C ASN A 65 -2.65 5.53 2.12
N THR A 66 -1.81 4.98 3.00
CA THR A 66 -0.88 3.90 2.69
C THR A 66 -0.86 2.87 3.80
N SER A 67 -0.81 1.60 3.42
CA SER A 67 -0.88 0.48 4.37
C SER A 67 -0.19 -0.77 3.83
N SER A 68 -0.19 -1.84 4.62
CA SER A 68 0.29 -3.18 4.26
C SER A 68 1.71 -3.19 3.69
N PRO A 69 2.71 -2.62 4.41
CA PRO A 69 4.10 -2.67 3.97
C PRO A 69 4.60 -4.12 3.87
N SER A 70 5.39 -4.41 2.85
CA SER A 70 6.01 -5.71 2.61
C SER A 70 7.37 -5.54 1.95
N TRP A 71 8.44 -5.86 2.67
CA TRP A 71 9.80 -5.80 2.16
C TRP A 71 10.05 -6.90 1.12
N SER A 72 10.74 -6.57 0.04
CA SER A 72 11.29 -7.59 -0.86
C SER A 72 12.36 -8.39 -0.13
N PRO A 73 12.51 -9.71 -0.40
CA PRO A 73 13.54 -10.53 0.24
C PRO A 73 14.97 -10.05 0.00
N ASP A 74 15.24 -9.39 -1.13
CA ASP A 74 16.51 -8.76 -1.44
C ASP A 74 16.74 -7.41 -0.75
N GLY A 75 15.75 -6.90 0.00
CA GLY A 75 15.81 -5.65 0.76
C GLY A 75 15.81 -4.36 -0.07
N ARG A 76 15.68 -4.44 -1.40
CA ARG A 76 15.76 -3.28 -2.30
C ARG A 76 14.45 -2.52 -2.46
N TRP A 77 13.32 -3.17 -2.18
CA TRP A 77 11.99 -2.62 -2.43
C TRP A 77 11.08 -2.77 -1.22
N LEU A 78 10.21 -1.78 -1.02
CA LEU A 78 9.03 -1.90 -0.17
C LEU A 78 7.79 -1.87 -1.05
N ALA A 79 7.05 -2.98 -1.05
CA ALA A 79 5.70 -3.03 -1.58
C ALA A 79 4.70 -2.52 -0.54
N PHE A 80 3.69 -1.77 -0.97
CA PHE A 80 2.64 -1.28 -0.10
C PHE A 80 1.36 -1.02 -0.86
N VAL A 81 0.26 -0.90 -0.12
CA VAL A 81 -1.04 -0.49 -0.65
C VAL A 81 -1.15 1.02 -0.58
N SER A 82 -1.60 1.68 -1.64
CA SER A 82 -1.92 3.11 -1.62
C SER A 82 -3.17 3.43 -2.43
N GLU A 83 -3.97 4.36 -1.92
CA GLU A 83 -5.14 4.95 -2.58
C GLU A 83 -4.78 6.18 -3.44
N ARG A 84 -3.48 6.46 -3.59
CA ARG A 84 -3.02 7.56 -4.44
C ARG A 84 -3.43 7.32 -5.88
N VAL A 85 -3.77 8.40 -6.57
CA VAL A 85 -3.95 8.37 -8.02
C VAL A 85 -2.57 8.38 -8.64
N GLY A 86 -2.14 7.26 -9.22
CA GLY A 86 -0.89 7.21 -9.97
C GLY A 86 -1.01 7.72 -11.39
N GLU A 87 0.12 7.70 -12.10
CA GLU A 87 0.13 7.96 -13.52
C GLU A 87 -0.83 6.99 -14.21
N SER A 88 -1.90 7.56 -14.73
CA SER A 88 -3.01 6.80 -15.24
C SER A 88 -2.84 6.65 -16.74
N LEU A 89 -2.83 5.42 -17.23
CA LEU A 89 -2.54 5.10 -18.63
C LEU A 89 -3.75 5.34 -19.54
N GLY A 90 -4.93 5.64 -18.99
CA GLY A 90 -6.16 5.94 -19.72
C GLY A 90 -6.24 7.40 -20.17
N LYS A 91 -6.91 7.66 -21.30
CA LYS A 91 -7.10 9.03 -21.83
C LYS A 91 -8.45 9.64 -21.41
N ASN A 92 -9.42 8.80 -21.05
CA ASN A 92 -10.76 9.22 -20.67
C ASN A 92 -11.21 8.62 -19.34
N GLU A 93 -12.19 9.26 -18.71
CA GLU A 93 -12.66 8.89 -17.37
C GLU A 93 -13.14 7.44 -17.25
N LYS A 94 -13.66 6.84 -18.33
CA LYS A 94 -14.08 5.44 -18.35
C LYS A 94 -12.89 4.49 -18.28
N GLU A 95 -11.87 4.72 -19.09
CA GLU A 95 -10.61 3.95 -19.07
C GLU A 95 -9.89 4.10 -17.73
N LEU A 96 -9.83 5.33 -17.22
CA LEU A 96 -9.21 5.62 -15.92
C LEU A 96 -9.90 4.84 -14.79
N LYS A 97 -11.25 4.80 -14.78
CA LYS A 97 -12.01 4.02 -13.80
C LYS A 97 -11.81 2.52 -13.96
N MET A 98 -11.73 2.01 -15.19
CA MET A 98 -11.42 0.61 -15.46
C MET A 98 -10.01 0.23 -14.97
N GLN A 99 -9.07 1.17 -14.96
CA GLN A 99 -7.72 0.98 -14.40
C GLN A 99 -7.65 1.22 -12.88
N GLY A 100 -8.79 1.37 -12.22
CA GLY A 100 -8.87 1.50 -10.77
C GLY A 100 -8.45 2.87 -10.23
N LYS A 101 -8.64 3.95 -11.01
CA LYS A 101 -8.46 5.32 -10.50
C LYS A 101 -9.25 5.53 -9.20
N GLY A 102 -8.55 5.98 -8.16
CA GLY A 102 -9.14 6.18 -6.83
C GLY A 102 -9.42 4.91 -6.04
N LYS A 103 -8.93 3.74 -6.50
CA LYS A 103 -8.94 2.49 -5.73
C LYS A 103 -7.56 2.21 -5.15
N ALA A 104 -7.54 1.44 -4.07
CA ALA A 104 -6.31 0.94 -3.48
C ALA A 104 -5.55 0.07 -4.51
N GLN A 105 -4.28 0.37 -4.74
CA GLN A 105 -3.40 -0.40 -5.63
C GLN A 105 -2.12 -0.79 -4.90
N ILE A 106 -1.38 -1.74 -5.46
CA ILE A 106 -0.03 -2.06 -5.00
C ILE A 106 0.96 -1.08 -5.64
N TRP A 107 1.84 -0.57 -4.80
CA TRP A 107 2.91 0.35 -5.14
C TRP A 107 4.24 -0.21 -4.67
N LEU A 108 5.31 0.14 -5.38
CA LEU A 108 6.68 -0.18 -5.01
C LEU A 108 7.48 1.09 -4.81
N MET A 109 8.31 1.16 -3.78
CA MET A 109 9.26 2.24 -3.57
C MET A 109 10.64 1.66 -3.23
N PRO A 110 11.75 2.22 -3.75
CA PRO A 110 13.09 1.84 -3.33
C PRO A 110 13.31 2.10 -1.83
N THR A 111 14.06 1.24 -1.15
CA THR A 111 14.22 1.30 0.32
C THR A 111 15.19 2.39 0.79
N ASP A 112 16.14 2.75 -0.07
CA ASP A 112 17.01 3.93 0.04
C ASP A 112 16.25 5.24 -0.19
N GLY A 113 15.08 5.17 -0.83
CA GLY A 113 14.16 6.28 -1.05
C GLY A 113 13.98 6.60 -2.54
N GLY A 114 13.15 7.60 -2.83
CA GLY A 114 12.81 7.99 -4.20
C GLY A 114 11.31 7.89 -4.47
N GLU A 115 10.96 7.88 -5.75
CA GLU A 115 9.56 7.89 -6.16
C GLU A 115 8.93 6.51 -6.10
N ALA A 116 7.67 6.47 -5.66
CA ALA A 116 6.89 5.25 -5.70
C ALA A 116 6.36 5.02 -7.11
N ARG A 117 6.44 3.78 -7.60
CA ARG A 117 5.83 3.35 -8.86
C ARG A 117 4.57 2.51 -8.59
N GLN A 118 3.53 2.73 -9.37
CA GLN A 118 2.32 1.90 -9.32
C GLN A 118 2.61 0.56 -10.00
N LEU A 119 2.28 -0.55 -9.32
CA LEU A 119 2.49 -1.90 -9.82
C LEU A 119 1.20 -2.51 -10.41
N THR A 120 0.04 -2.17 -9.86
CA THR A 120 -1.25 -2.77 -10.26
C THR A 120 -2.24 -1.71 -10.74
N PHE A 121 -3.13 -2.09 -11.67
CA PHE A 121 -4.14 -1.23 -12.28
C PHE A 121 -5.50 -1.94 -12.29
N MET A 122 -5.91 -2.47 -11.13
CA MET A 122 -7.12 -3.29 -11.02
C MET A 122 -8.36 -2.43 -10.87
N GLN A 123 -9.42 -2.71 -11.64
CA GLN A 123 -10.68 -1.95 -11.59
C GLN A 123 -11.25 -1.83 -10.17
N HIS A 124 -11.16 -2.90 -9.37
CA HIS A 124 -11.67 -2.97 -8.01
C HIS A 124 -10.56 -2.86 -6.93
N GLY A 125 -9.33 -2.58 -7.35
CA GLY A 125 -8.18 -2.44 -6.48
C GLY A 125 -7.45 -3.75 -6.17
N ALA A 126 -6.27 -3.60 -5.58
CA ALA A 126 -5.37 -4.67 -5.19
C ALA A 126 -4.83 -4.42 -3.78
N THR A 127 -4.72 -5.49 -2.99
CA THR A 127 -4.36 -5.44 -1.57
C THR A 127 -3.48 -6.62 -1.16
N LYS A 128 -2.95 -6.57 0.06
CA LYS A 128 -2.17 -7.65 0.70
C LYS A 128 -1.00 -8.14 -0.15
N PRO A 129 -0.04 -7.27 -0.50
CA PRO A 129 1.14 -7.68 -1.25
C PRO A 129 1.99 -8.65 -0.43
N THR A 130 2.54 -9.66 -1.09
CA THR A 130 3.52 -10.60 -0.53
C THR A 130 4.53 -10.96 -1.60
N TRP A 131 5.82 -10.86 -1.28
CA TRP A 131 6.88 -11.15 -2.24
C TRP A 131 7.13 -12.65 -2.41
N SER A 132 7.50 -13.04 -3.63
CA SER A 132 8.13 -14.33 -3.86
C SER A 132 9.54 -14.36 -3.26
N PRO A 133 10.05 -15.53 -2.81
CA PRO A 133 11.37 -15.63 -2.16
C PRO A 133 12.54 -15.13 -3.01
N ASP A 134 12.40 -15.18 -4.34
CA ASP A 134 13.40 -14.71 -5.31
C ASP A 134 13.32 -13.20 -5.61
N SER A 135 12.44 -12.45 -4.93
CA SER A 135 12.19 -11.01 -5.14
C SER A 135 11.71 -10.62 -6.54
N ASN A 136 11.35 -11.59 -7.39
CA ASN A 136 10.94 -11.29 -8.77
C ASN A 136 9.45 -11.02 -8.91
N TYR A 137 8.65 -11.43 -7.92
CA TYR A 137 7.21 -11.37 -8.00
C TYR A 137 6.53 -10.88 -6.73
N VAL A 138 5.38 -10.24 -6.92
CA VAL A 138 4.46 -9.88 -5.84
C VAL A 138 3.13 -10.61 -6.06
N LEU A 139 2.71 -11.33 -5.03
CA LEU A 139 1.40 -11.93 -4.87
C LEU A 139 0.45 -10.92 -4.24
N PHE A 140 -0.77 -10.78 -4.76
CA PHE A 140 -1.77 -9.88 -4.19
C PHE A 140 -3.18 -10.44 -4.31
N SER A 141 -4.10 -9.84 -3.53
CA SER A 141 -5.54 -10.08 -3.61
C SER A 141 -6.23 -8.94 -4.35
N ALA A 142 -7.05 -9.26 -5.32
CA ALA A 142 -7.92 -8.31 -6.01
C ALA A 142 -9.33 -8.89 -6.12
N GLU A 143 -10.32 -8.01 -6.05
CA GLU A 143 -11.68 -8.35 -6.44
C GLU A 143 -11.77 -8.29 -7.96
N VAL A 144 -12.38 -9.31 -8.56
CA VAL A 144 -12.50 -9.44 -10.01
C VAL A 144 -13.97 -9.33 -10.34
N GLY A 145 -14.34 -8.36 -11.17
CA GLY A 145 -15.69 -8.15 -11.67
C GLY A 145 -15.88 -8.78 -13.06
N PRO A 146 -17.13 -8.89 -13.55
CA PRO A 146 -17.42 -9.46 -14.88
C PRO A 146 -16.72 -8.74 -16.04
N ALA A 147 -16.30 -7.49 -15.84
CA ALA A 147 -15.57 -6.71 -16.85
C ALA A 147 -14.08 -7.10 -16.98
N ASP A 148 -13.50 -7.72 -15.94
CA ASP A 148 -12.09 -8.13 -15.92
C ASP A 148 -11.86 -9.42 -16.74
N GLU A 149 -12.90 -10.23 -16.96
CA GLU A 149 -12.84 -11.45 -17.81
C GLU A 149 -12.53 -11.13 -19.28
N ARG A 150 -12.81 -9.90 -19.73
CA ARG A 150 -12.68 -9.51 -21.14
C ARG A 150 -11.22 -9.25 -21.57
N TRP A 151 -10.30 -9.08 -20.62
CA TRP A 151 -8.90 -8.75 -20.89
C TRP A 151 -7.93 -9.92 -20.77
N TRP A 152 -8.36 -11.06 -20.22
CA TRP A 152 -7.53 -12.26 -20.11
C TRP A 152 -8.34 -13.49 -20.56
N GLY A 153 -8.11 -13.89 -21.80
CA GLY A 153 -8.95 -14.86 -22.53
C GLY A 153 -9.32 -16.12 -21.74
N ALA A 154 -10.63 -16.35 -21.65
CA ALA A 154 -11.32 -17.63 -21.53
C ALA A 154 -10.60 -18.75 -20.74
N ARG A 155 -10.99 -18.94 -19.48
CA ARG A 155 -11.46 -20.24 -18.93
C ARG A 155 -11.97 -20.10 -17.49
N GLY A 156 -13.30 -20.14 -17.35
CA GLY A 156 -13.96 -20.91 -16.29
C GLY A 156 -14.06 -20.31 -14.87
N ALA A 157 -15.13 -19.53 -14.67
CA ALA A 157 -16.20 -19.77 -13.69
C ALA A 157 -15.92 -19.70 -12.15
N TRP A 158 -16.51 -18.63 -11.56
CA TRP A 158 -17.06 -18.44 -10.21
C TRP A 158 -16.14 -18.23 -8.99
N GLY A 159 -16.33 -17.06 -8.36
CA GLY A 159 -16.19 -16.85 -6.92
C GLY A 159 -14.81 -17.12 -6.33
N ALA A 160 -13.75 -16.59 -6.91
CA ALA A 160 -12.38 -16.85 -6.45
C ALA A 160 -11.66 -15.57 -6.06
N ARG A 161 -11.14 -15.53 -4.83
CA ARG A 161 -9.94 -14.73 -4.52
C ARG A 161 -8.85 -15.20 -5.48
N ALA A 162 -8.63 -14.46 -6.56
CA ALA A 162 -7.59 -14.80 -7.50
C ALA A 162 -6.25 -14.27 -6.98
N THR A 163 -5.31 -15.20 -6.80
CA THR A 163 -3.94 -14.90 -6.36
C THR A 163 -3.10 -14.62 -7.61
N HIS A 164 -2.72 -13.36 -7.81
CA HIS A 164 -2.08 -12.91 -9.05
C HIS A 164 -0.58 -12.66 -8.85
N ARG A 165 0.24 -12.95 -9.87
CA ARG A 165 1.72 -12.88 -9.84
C ARG A 165 2.23 -11.91 -10.92
N TRP A 166 3.02 -10.89 -10.56
CA TRP A 166 3.62 -9.91 -11.51
C TRP A 166 5.14 -9.98 -11.54
N ARG A 167 5.81 -9.89 -12.71
CA ARG A 167 7.28 -10.02 -12.87
C ARG A 167 7.96 -8.66 -13.01
N LEU A 168 8.93 -8.33 -12.15
CA LEU A 168 9.79 -7.16 -12.37
C LEU A 168 10.71 -7.39 -13.58
N GLY A 169 10.66 -6.47 -14.55
CA GLY A 169 11.60 -6.39 -15.67
C GLY A 169 12.89 -5.68 -15.30
#